data_AF-A0A968L3K5-F1
#
_entry.id   AF-A0A968L3K5-F1
#
_cell.length_a   1.000
_cell.length_b   1.000
_cell.length_c   1.000
_cell.angle_alpha   90.00
_cell.angle_beta   90.00
_cell.angle_gamma   90.00
#
_symmetry.space_group_name_H-M   'P 1'
#
loop_
_entity.id
_entity.type
_entity.pdbx_description
1 polymer ?
#
loop_
_entity_poly.entity_id
_entity_poly.type
_entity_poly.pdbx_seq_one_letter_code
_entity_poly.pdbx_strand_id
1 'polypeptide(L)'
;MKTVGIRDLKDNPSRAVRAAREHAVLITSRDDPEALLLSLRNLGEHEADARITIAATLYDEAGMSLGRAARLAGTDVAAFIEYLASRGIPIFRGARDELERDLRALGG
;
A
#
# COMPACT_ATOMS: atom_id res chain seq x y z
N MET A 1 -18.48 -4.45 10.26
CA MET A 1 -18.07 -4.79 8.88
C MET A 1 -19.31 -5.01 8.04
N LYS A 2 -19.31 -4.63 6.76
CA LYS A 2 -20.39 -4.88 5.78
C LYS A 2 -19.87 -5.77 4.66
N THR A 3 -20.74 -6.54 4.02
CA THR A 3 -20.39 -7.37 2.86
C THR A 3 -21.10 -6.84 1.62
N VAL A 4 -20.39 -6.77 0.50
CA VAL A 4 -20.92 -6.33 -0.79
C VAL A 4 -20.45 -7.30 -1.86
N GLY A 5 -21.39 -7.86 -2.63
CA GLY A 5 -21.04 -8.75 -3.74
C GLY A 5 -20.38 -7.99 -4.89
N ILE A 6 -19.52 -8.65 -5.67
CA ILE A 6 -18.80 -8.04 -6.80
C ILE A 6 -19.74 -7.46 -7.87
N ARG A 7 -20.93 -8.06 -8.04
CA ARG A 7 -21.99 -7.53 -8.92
C ARG A 7 -22.55 -6.21 -8.39
N ASP A 8 -22.86 -6.16 -7.09
CA ASP A 8 -23.34 -4.93 -6.45
C ASP A 8 -22.28 -3.83 -6.47
N LEU A 9 -21.00 -4.18 -6.31
CA LEU A 9 -19.89 -3.24 -6.43
C LEU A 9 -19.81 -2.63 -7.84
N LYS A 10 -19.95 -3.47 -8.88
CA LYS A 10 -19.97 -3.04 -10.29
C LYS A 10 -21.12 -2.08 -10.56
N ASP A 11 -22.32 -2.41 -10.08
CA ASP A 11 -23.52 -1.63 -10.38
C ASP A 11 -23.65 -0.39 -9.47
N ASN A 12 -23.07 -0.41 -8.27
CA ASN A 12 -23.20 0.63 -7.24
C ASN A 12 -21.88 1.00 -6.54
N PRO A 13 -20.81 1.37 -7.25
CA PRO A 13 -19.46 1.56 -6.67
C PRO A 13 -19.43 2.66 -5.60
N SER A 14 -20.15 3.76 -5.82
CA SER A 14 -20.24 4.87 -4.86
C SER A 14 -20.88 4.47 -3.53
N ARG A 15 -21.79 3.47 -3.53
CA ARG A 15 -22.42 2.96 -2.32
C ARG A 15 -21.42 2.16 -1.48
N ALA A 16 -20.62 1.32 -2.11
CA ALA A 16 -19.56 0.58 -1.44
C ALA A 16 -18.51 1.52 -0.82
N VAL A 17 -18.07 2.54 -1.58
CA VAL A 17 -17.11 3.55 -1.09
C VAL A 17 -17.70 4.36 0.06
N ARG A 18 -18.98 4.75 0.00
CA ARG A 18 -19.65 5.46 1.09
C ARG A 18 -19.75 4.59 2.34
N ALA A 19 -20.13 3.32 2.20
CA ALA A 19 -20.16 2.37 3.30
C ALA A 19 -18.77 2.20 3.94
N ALA A 20 -17.71 2.17 3.12
CA ALA A 20 -16.32 2.06 3.58
C ALA A 20 -15.87 3.23 4.45
N ARG A 21 -16.52 4.40 4.36
CA ARG A 21 -16.26 5.56 5.24
C ARG A 21 -16.78 5.36 6.65
N GLU A 22 -17.74 4.48 6.87
CA GLU A 22 -18.34 4.23 8.18
C GLU A 22 -17.86 2.90 8.75
N HIS A 23 -17.72 1.88 7.91
CA HIS A 23 -17.35 0.52 8.31
C HIS A 23 -16.45 -0.13 7.27
N ALA A 24 -15.56 -1.03 7.67
CA ALA A 24 -14.88 -1.91 6.71
C ALA A 24 -15.91 -2.66 5.84
N VAL A 25 -15.66 -2.71 4.53
CA VAL A 25 -16.50 -3.37 3.54
C VAL A 25 -15.71 -4.53 2.91
N LEU A 26 -16.19 -5.75 3.12
CA LEU A 26 -15.69 -6.95 2.47
C LEU A 26 -16.38 -7.13 1.12
N ILE A 27 -15.58 -7.25 0.05
CA ILE A 27 -16.05 -7.55 -1.30
C ILE A 27 -15.99 -9.06 -1.51
N THR A 28 -17.10 -9.64 -1.95
CA THR A 28 -17.19 -11.09 -2.19
C THR A 28 -17.60 -11.43 -3.61
N SER A 29 -17.20 -12.61 -4.08
CA SER A 29 -17.62 -13.21 -5.35
C SER A 29 -18.15 -14.60 -5.07
N ARG A 30 -19.45 -14.84 -5.32
CA ARG A 30 -20.12 -16.09 -4.92
C ARG A 30 -19.86 -16.46 -3.45
N ASP A 31 -19.97 -15.44 -2.59
CA ASP A 31 -19.72 -15.51 -1.14
C ASP A 31 -18.27 -15.78 -0.71
N ASP A 32 -17.33 -15.90 -1.66
CA ASP A 32 -15.89 -15.99 -1.37
C ASP A 32 -15.26 -14.59 -1.21
N PRO A 33 -14.50 -14.30 -0.14
CA PRO A 33 -13.83 -13.01 0.06
C PRO A 33 -12.75 -12.72 -0.98
N GLU A 34 -12.90 -11.64 -1.76
CA GLU A 34 -11.90 -11.27 -2.79
C GLU A 34 -11.13 -9.98 -2.46
N ALA A 35 -11.76 -9.02 -1.77
CA ALA A 35 -11.10 -7.76 -1.45
C ALA A 35 -11.68 -7.08 -0.20
N LEU A 36 -10.94 -6.14 0.37
CA LEU A 36 -11.37 -5.31 1.49
C LEU A 36 -11.27 -3.82 1.12
N LEU A 37 -12.37 -3.08 1.31
CA LEU A 37 -12.37 -1.63 1.26
C LEU A 37 -12.46 -1.09 2.69
N LEU A 38 -11.46 -0.31 3.07
CA LEU A 38 -11.32 0.25 4.41
C LEU A 38 -10.98 1.74 4.31
N SER A 39 -11.66 2.58 5.08
CA SER A 39 -11.18 3.94 5.30
C SER A 39 -10.11 3.94 6.38
N LEU A 40 -8.90 4.39 6.03
CA LEU A 40 -7.78 4.47 6.98
C LEU A 40 -8.08 5.43 8.16
N ARG A 41 -8.96 6.41 7.96
CA ARG A 41 -9.43 7.32 9.02
C ARG A 41 -10.21 6.62 10.13
N ASN A 42 -10.75 5.44 9.86
CA ASN A 42 -11.52 4.68 10.84
C ASN A 42 -10.65 3.80 11.74
N LEU A 43 -9.33 3.85 11.55
CA LEU A 43 -8.36 3.12 12.37
C LEU A 43 -7.97 3.86 13.67
N GLY A 44 -8.48 5.09 13.86
CA GLY A 44 -8.26 5.86 15.08
C GLY A 44 -6.77 6.10 15.34
N GLU A 45 -6.31 5.77 16.54
CA GLU A 45 -4.91 5.92 16.95
C GLU A 45 -3.93 5.09 16.10
N HIS A 46 -4.39 4.03 15.43
CA HIS A 46 -3.57 3.18 14.58
C HIS A 46 -3.51 3.65 13.12
N GLU A 47 -4.17 4.76 12.75
CA GLU A 47 -4.20 5.24 11.36
C GLU A 47 -2.79 5.45 10.80
N ALA A 48 -1.89 6.08 11.56
CA ALA A 48 -0.53 6.39 11.12
C ALA A 48 0.28 5.10 10.87
N ASP A 49 0.27 4.18 11.83
CA ASP A 49 1.00 2.90 11.74
C ASP A 49 0.49 2.03 10.59
N ALA A 50 -0.83 1.99 10.41
CA ALA A 50 -1.43 1.25 9.31
C ALA A 50 -1.09 1.85 7.95
N ARG A 51 -1.16 3.19 7.82
CA ARG A 51 -0.80 3.90 6.58
C ARG A 51 0.61 3.59 6.13
N ILE A 52 1.57 3.74 7.03
CA ILE A 52 2.98 3.59 6.70
C ILE A 52 3.35 2.12 6.42
N THR A 53 2.71 1.19 7.14
CA THR A 53 2.85 -0.26 6.90
C THR A 53 2.28 -0.65 5.53
N ILE A 54 1.04 -0.27 5.24
CA ILE A 54 0.39 -0.57 3.94
C ILE A 54 1.18 0.08 2.80
N ALA A 55 1.64 1.33 2.97
CA ALA A 55 2.45 2.01 1.97
C ALA A 55 3.75 1.26 1.66
N ALA A 56 4.45 0.77 2.70
CA ALA A 56 5.68 0.01 2.52
C ALA A 56 5.44 -1.33 1.80
N THR A 57 4.39 -2.07 2.17
CA THR A 57 4.01 -3.30 1.46
C THR A 57 3.65 -3.03 0.00
N LEU A 58 2.85 -1.99 -0.28
CA LEU A 58 2.46 -1.67 -1.66
C LEU A 58 3.64 -1.17 -2.51
N TYR A 59 4.61 -0.49 -1.89
CA TYR A 59 5.85 -0.11 -2.54
C TYR A 59 6.68 -1.36 -2.90
N ASP A 60 6.87 -2.26 -1.94
CA ASP A 60 7.75 -3.42 -2.07
C ASP A 60 7.18 -4.50 -3.00
N GLU A 61 5.89 -4.80 -2.87
CA GLU A 61 5.26 -5.96 -3.52
C GLU A 61 4.36 -5.57 -4.70
N ALA A 62 3.70 -4.42 -4.62
CA ALA A 62 2.63 -4.04 -5.56
C ALA A 62 3.06 -2.97 -6.59
N GLY A 63 4.34 -2.62 -6.64
CA GLY A 63 4.90 -1.68 -7.62
C GLY A 63 4.43 -0.23 -7.44
N MET A 64 3.91 0.14 -6.27
CA MET A 64 3.57 1.53 -5.97
C MET A 64 4.84 2.38 -6.01
N SER A 65 4.81 3.51 -6.72
CA SER A 65 5.98 4.39 -6.77
C SER A 65 6.29 5.01 -5.40
N LEU A 66 7.59 5.27 -5.14
CA LEU A 66 8.07 5.81 -3.86
C LEU A 66 7.28 7.05 -3.40
N GLY A 67 7.08 8.03 -4.29
CA GLY A 67 6.33 9.24 -3.96
C GLY A 67 4.84 9.00 -3.65
N ARG A 68 4.20 8.00 -4.30
CA ARG A 68 2.81 7.62 -3.98
C ARG A 68 2.72 6.91 -2.63
N ALA A 69 3.69 6.05 -2.34
CA ALA A 69 3.77 5.35 -1.07
C ALA A 69 4.02 6.31 0.10
N ALA A 70 4.97 7.25 -0.03
CA ALA A 70 5.19 8.31 0.96
C ALA A 70 3.92 9.14 1.22
N ARG A 71 3.19 9.50 0.15
CA ARG A 71 1.90 10.20 0.27
C ARG A 71 0.85 9.37 1.01
N LEU A 72 0.77 8.06 0.77
CA LEU A 72 -0.15 7.17 1.47
C LEU A 72 0.21 7.05 2.95
N ALA A 73 1.51 6.90 3.24
CA ALA A 73 2.08 6.89 4.58
C ALA A 73 1.81 8.18 5.36
N GLY A 74 1.61 9.30 4.67
CA GLY A 74 1.41 10.61 5.29
C GLY A 74 2.72 11.28 5.71
N THR A 75 3.84 10.89 5.10
CA THR A 75 5.17 11.45 5.36
C THR A 75 5.74 12.07 4.10
N ASP A 76 6.79 12.88 4.23
CA ASP A 76 7.62 13.21 3.08
C ASP A 76 8.40 11.98 2.58
N VAL A 77 9.03 12.13 1.41
CA VAL A 77 9.77 11.05 0.75
C VAL A 77 11.01 10.64 1.54
N ALA A 78 11.70 11.57 2.20
CA ALA A 78 12.92 11.29 2.96
C ALA A 78 12.62 10.46 4.21
N ALA A 79 11.61 10.85 4.98
CA ALA A 79 11.14 10.09 6.14
C ALA A 79 10.63 8.70 5.74
N PHE A 80 9.98 8.57 4.58
CA PHE A 80 9.55 7.27 4.07
C PHE A 80 10.74 6.38 3.66
N ILE A 81 11.77 6.96 3.04
CA ILE A 81 13.04 6.28 2.73
C ILE A 81 13.69 5.71 4.00
N GLU A 82 13.75 6.50 5.08
CA GLU A 82 14.28 6.04 6.37
C GLU A 82 13.45 4.90 6.95
N TYR A 83 12.11 5.01 6.86
CA TYR A 83 11.20 3.94 7.28
C TYR A 83 11.46 2.63 6.53
N LEU A 84 11.63 2.67 5.21
CA LEU A 84 11.94 1.50 4.39
C LEU A 84 13.30 0.90 4.76
N ALA A 85 14.32 1.75 4.92
CA ALA A 85 15.67 1.33 5.29
C ALA A 85 15.71 0.60 6.63
N SER A 86 15.00 1.12 7.65
CA SER A 86 14.90 0.48 8.97
C SER A 86 14.24 -0.92 8.95
N ARG A 87 13.55 -1.26 7.86
CA ARG A 87 12.87 -2.55 7.64
C ARG A 87 13.55 -3.42 6.59
N GLY A 88 14.71 -2.98 6.08
CA GLY A 88 15.46 -3.70 5.05
C GLY A 88 14.79 -3.71 3.68
N ILE A 89 13.83 -2.81 3.42
CA ILE A 89 13.14 -2.73 2.14
C ILE A 89 14.03 -1.93 1.15
N PRO A 90 14.49 -2.52 0.02
CA PRO A 90 15.39 -1.85 -0.90
C PRO A 90 14.71 -0.70 -1.66
N ILE A 91 15.32 0.48 -1.66
CA ILE A 91 14.80 1.66 -2.40
C ILE A 91 15.16 1.60 -3.89
N PHE A 92 16.27 0.92 -4.21
CA PHE A 92 16.75 0.69 -5.55
C PHE A 92 16.85 -0.82 -5.77
N ARG A 93 16.02 -1.33 -6.69
CA ARG A 93 16.14 -2.67 -7.24
C ARG A 93 16.81 -2.55 -8.60
N GLY A 94 18.07 -2.13 -8.62
CA GLY A 94 18.90 -2.36 -9.80
C GLY A 94 18.94 -3.85 -10.06
N ALA A 95 18.91 -4.26 -11.33
CA ALA A 95 19.22 -5.65 -11.64
C ALA A 95 20.57 -5.99 -10.98
N ARG A 96 20.76 -7.24 -10.53
CA ARG A 96 22.03 -7.68 -9.90
C ARG A 96 23.25 -7.25 -10.74
N ASP A 97 23.08 -7.23 -12.06
CA ASP A 97 24.04 -6.81 -13.07
C ASP A 97 24.34 -5.29 -13.12
N GLU A 98 23.44 -4.43 -12.64
CA GLU A 98 23.69 -2.99 -12.46
C GLU A 98 24.50 -2.73 -11.20
N LEU A 99 24.15 -3.37 -10.09
CA LEU A 99 24.91 -3.24 -8.84
C LEU A 99 26.35 -3.75 -9.01
N GLU A 100 26.55 -4.87 -9.70
CA GLU A 100 27.89 -5.38 -10.01
C GLU A 100 28.68 -4.44 -10.95
N ARG A 101 28.00 -3.73 -11.86
CA ARG A 101 28.64 -2.75 -12.73
C ARG A 101 29.06 -1.50 -11.96
N ASP A 102 28.20 -1.00 -11.09
CA ASP A 102 28.49 0.18 -10.26
C ASP A 102 29.63 -0.10 -9.27
N LEU A 103 29.63 -1.28 -8.62
CA LEU A 103 30.72 -1.69 -7.73
C LEU A 103 32.06 -1.83 -8.46
N ARG A 104 32.07 -2.31 -9.71
CA ARG A 104 33.29 -2.35 -10.54
C ARG A 104 33.77 -0.95 -10.91
N ALA A 105 32.87 -0.01 -11.16
CA ALA A 105 33.22 1.37 -11.50
C ALA A 105 33.82 2.16 -10.32
N LEU A 106 33.49 1.77 -9.07
CA LEU A 106 34.02 2.39 -7.84
C LEU A 106 35.32 1.76 -7.33
N GLY A 107 35.68 0.57 -7.79
CA GLY A 107 36.87 -0.17 -7.38
C GLY A 107 38.05 -0.10 -8.36
N GLY A 108 38.01 0.81 -9.33
CA GLY A 108 39.03 1.04 -10.36
C GLY A 108 39.85 2.31 -10.14
#